data_AF-A0A1N7R4X8-F1
#
_entry.id   AF-A0A1N7R4X8-F1
#
_cell.length_a   1.000
_cell.length_b   1.000
_cell.length_c   1.000
_cell.angle_alpha   90.00
_cell.angle_beta   90.00
_cell.angle_gamma   90.00
#
_symmetry.space_group_name_H-M   'P 1'
#
loop_
_entity.id
_entity.type
_entity.pdbx_description
1 polymer ?
#
loop_
_entity_poly.entity_id
_entity_poly.type
_entity_poly.pdbx_seq_one_letter_code
_entity_poly.pdbx_strand_id
1 'polypeptide(L)'
;MLDHTEELYHIVKVTRNGDEDIAEHCNLSDKQLLALCGGIPDNTLTKLDLTITIEGPCTFETEVHTEKYYVSRNINLQEGIIINNTMLVPTIYRSTRIGTKLFYNQIVASRAHSFSTLRTNAIQGTDFYGYVTW
;
A
#
# COMPACT_ATOMS: atom_id res chain seq x y z
N MET A 1 -5.79 1.33 16.02
CA MET A 1 -5.58 -0.11 15.73
C MET A 1 -4.48 -0.23 14.67
N LEU A 2 -3.28 0.28 14.96
CA LEU A 2 -2.15 0.40 14.02
C LEU A 2 -1.04 -0.63 14.28
N ASP A 3 -1.15 -1.43 15.35
CA ASP A 3 -0.03 -2.20 15.92
C ASP A 3 0.23 -3.58 15.28
N HIS A 4 -0.66 -4.08 14.42
CA HIS A 4 -0.52 -5.45 13.91
C HIS A 4 0.56 -5.61 12.83
N THR A 5 0.98 -4.52 12.17
CA THR A 5 2.00 -4.60 11.11
C THR A 5 3.38 -4.94 11.67
N GLU A 6 3.71 -4.48 12.88
CA GLU A 6 4.99 -4.76 13.54
C GLU A 6 5.09 -6.23 13.97
N GLU A 7 4.02 -6.75 14.60
CA GLU A 7 3.96 -8.13 15.09
C GLU A 7 4.01 -9.16 13.94
N LEU A 8 3.42 -8.82 12.80
CA LEU A 8 3.27 -9.71 11.65
C LEU A 8 4.36 -9.54 10.60
N TYR A 9 5.33 -8.63 10.78
CA TYR A 9 6.35 -8.39 9.76
C TYR A 9 7.20 -9.64 9.44
N HIS A 10 7.24 -10.63 10.33
CA HIS A 10 7.92 -11.90 10.12
C HIS A 10 7.34 -12.74 8.96
N ILE A 11 6.09 -12.48 8.53
CA ILE A 11 5.47 -13.16 7.38
C ILE A 11 5.75 -12.43 6.05
N VAL A 12 6.42 -11.28 6.10
CA VAL A 12 6.65 -10.40 4.95
C VAL A 12 7.95 -10.78 4.26
N LYS A 13 7.84 -11.18 3.00
CA LYS A 13 8.97 -11.34 2.09
C LYS A 13 9.07 -10.08 1.23
N VAL A 14 10.17 -9.35 1.36
CA VAL A 14 10.43 -8.13 0.58
C VAL A 14 11.28 -8.44 -0.64
N THR A 15 10.87 -7.92 -1.79
CA THR A 15 11.66 -7.88 -3.03
C THR A 15 11.79 -6.44 -3.49
N ARG A 16 13.02 -5.97 -3.67
CA ARG A 16 13.31 -4.63 -4.18
C ARG A 16 13.86 -4.72 -5.60
N ASN A 17 13.34 -3.87 -6.48
CA ASN A 17 13.76 -3.74 -7.87
C ASN A 17 14.13 -2.28 -8.17
N GLY A 18 15.09 -2.08 -9.07
CA GLY A 18 15.54 -0.75 -9.47
C GLY A 18 16.85 -0.35 -8.82
N ASP A 19 17.28 0.88 -9.09
CA ASP A 19 18.55 1.42 -8.64
C ASP A 19 18.37 2.10 -7.28
N GLU A 20 18.98 1.54 -6.23
CA GLU A 20 18.86 2.07 -4.86
C GLU A 20 19.52 3.44 -4.70
N ASP A 21 20.51 3.77 -5.53
CA ASP A 21 21.18 5.07 -5.51
C ASP A 21 20.22 6.20 -5.92
N ILE A 22 19.22 5.88 -6.76
CA ILE A 22 18.16 6.82 -7.15
C ILE A 22 17.22 7.13 -5.96
N ALA A 23 17.11 6.21 -5.00
CA ALA A 23 16.25 6.33 -3.82
C ALA A 23 16.97 6.88 -2.58
N GLU A 24 18.26 7.24 -2.66
CA GLU A 24 19.12 7.58 -1.51
C GLU A 24 18.58 8.68 -0.57
N HIS A 25 17.59 9.46 -1.02
CA HIS A 25 17.07 10.61 -0.28
C HIS A 25 15.70 10.37 0.35
N CYS A 26 15.21 9.13 0.26
CA CYS A 26 13.84 8.78 0.57
C CYS A 26 13.81 8.03 1.90
N ASN A 27 13.57 8.77 2.98
CA ASN A 27 13.66 8.29 4.37
C ASN A 27 12.52 7.33 4.81
N LEU A 28 12.02 6.45 3.93
CA LEU A 28 11.02 5.45 4.30
C LEU A 28 11.57 4.03 4.27
N SER A 29 11.32 3.31 5.36
CA SER A 29 11.53 1.86 5.47
C SER A 29 10.47 1.08 4.71
N ASP A 30 10.77 -0.17 4.37
CA ASP A 30 9.83 -1.11 3.76
C ASP A 30 8.53 -1.26 4.58
N LYS A 31 8.64 -1.19 5.91
CA LYS A 31 7.48 -1.21 6.82
C LYS A 31 6.57 -0.01 6.62
N GLN A 32 7.14 1.18 6.45
CA GLN A 32 6.37 2.39 6.20
C GLN A 32 5.74 2.35 4.81
N LEU A 33 6.45 1.87 3.79
CA LEU A 33 5.88 1.63 2.47
C LEU A 33 4.72 0.63 2.53
N LEU A 34 4.86 -0.47 3.28
CA LEU A 34 3.78 -1.43 3.52
C LEU A 34 2.59 -0.78 4.24
N ALA A 35 2.82 0.07 5.25
CA ALA A 35 1.77 0.80 5.94
C ALA A 35 1.05 1.77 4.99
N LEU A 36 1.78 2.46 4.12
CA LEU A 36 1.25 3.28 3.03
C LEU A 36 0.54 2.45 1.96
N CYS A 37 0.68 1.12 1.96
CA CYS A 37 -0.10 0.12 1.21
C CYS A 37 -1.32 -0.43 1.98
N GLY A 38 -1.61 0.07 3.19
CA GLY A 38 -2.71 -0.38 4.03
C GLY A 38 -2.33 -1.44 5.07
N GLY A 39 -1.05 -1.79 5.14
CA GLY A 39 -0.49 -2.70 6.14
C GLY A 39 -1.04 -4.12 6.03
N ILE A 40 -1.13 -4.78 7.19
CA ILE A 40 -1.68 -6.13 7.34
C ILE A 40 -3.03 -6.04 8.06
N PRO A 41 -4.17 -6.04 7.34
CA PRO A 41 -5.51 -5.82 7.91
C PRO A 41 -6.12 -7.06 8.57
N ASP A 42 -5.47 -8.21 8.43
CA ASP A 42 -5.94 -9.52 8.83
C ASP A 42 -4.79 -10.31 9.46
N ASN A 43 -4.96 -10.70 10.73
CA ASN A 43 -3.94 -11.39 11.51
C ASN A 43 -3.85 -12.89 11.23
N THR A 44 -4.73 -13.44 10.39
CA THR A 44 -4.65 -14.84 9.99
C THR A 44 -3.86 -15.04 8.70
N LEU A 45 -3.25 -13.99 8.14
CA LEU A 45 -2.34 -14.15 7.00
C LEU A 45 -1.15 -15.01 7.40
N THR A 46 -0.73 -15.89 6.50
CA THR A 46 0.44 -16.73 6.72
C THR A 46 1.65 -16.30 5.90
N LYS A 47 1.42 -15.55 4.81
CA LYS A 47 2.45 -15.05 3.91
C LYS A 47 2.01 -13.72 3.30
N LEU A 48 2.98 -12.84 3.11
CA LEU A 48 2.80 -11.59 2.38
C LEU A 48 4.05 -11.35 1.54
N ASP A 49 3.87 -11.15 0.24
CA ASP A 49 4.95 -10.72 -0.64
C ASP A 49 4.79 -9.21 -0.89
N LEU A 50 5.84 -8.45 -0.55
CA LEU A 50 5.94 -7.02 -0.80
C LEU A 50 6.99 -6.79 -1.89
N THR A 51 6.56 -6.30 -3.05
CA THR A 51 7.44 -5.85 -4.12
C THR A 51 7.52 -4.33 -4.08
N ILE A 52 8.74 -3.79 -4.12
CA ILE A 52 9.01 -2.36 -4.18
C ILE A 52 9.87 -2.12 -5.42
N THR A 53 9.35 -1.38 -6.38
CA THR A 53 10.07 -0.96 -7.59
C THR A 53 10.37 0.53 -7.49
N ILE A 54 11.65 0.88 -7.64
CA ILE A 54 12.10 2.27 -7.66
C ILE A 54 11.90 2.82 -9.07
N GLU A 55 10.92 3.71 -9.22
CA GLU A 55 10.54 4.32 -10.51
C GLU A 55 11.26 5.65 -10.76
N GLY A 56 11.81 6.26 -9.71
CA GLY A 56 12.55 7.51 -9.79
C GLY A 56 12.88 8.07 -8.41
N PRO A 57 13.40 9.30 -8.35
CA PRO A 57 13.71 9.97 -7.10
C PRO A 57 12.46 10.03 -6.20
N CYS A 58 12.52 9.31 -5.08
CA CYS A 58 11.43 9.18 -4.11
C CYS A 58 10.06 8.81 -4.68
N THR A 59 10.07 8.06 -5.79
CA THR A 59 8.89 7.50 -6.41
C THR A 59 9.00 5.99 -6.45
N PHE A 60 8.01 5.32 -5.85
CA PHE A 60 7.99 3.87 -5.70
C PHE A 60 6.69 3.33 -6.28
N GLU A 61 6.78 2.30 -7.11
CA GLU A 61 5.66 1.37 -7.28
C GLU A 61 5.76 0.30 -6.18
N THR A 62 4.64 0.03 -5.53
CA THR A 62 4.57 -0.92 -4.41
C THR A 62 3.43 -1.88 -4.63
N GLU A 63 3.73 -3.17 -4.53
CA GLU A 63 2.76 -4.24 -4.71
C GLU A 63 2.75 -5.14 -3.49
N VAL A 64 1.55 -5.43 -2.99
CA VAL A 64 1.32 -6.36 -1.88
C VAL A 64 0.48 -7.51 -2.38
N HIS A 65 1.04 -8.71 -2.34
CA HIS A 65 0.36 -9.95 -2.69
C HIS A 65 0.18 -10.83 -1.46
N THR A 66 -1.04 -11.32 -1.28
CA THR A 66 -1.39 -12.29 -0.24
C THR A 66 -2.39 -13.29 -0.83
N GLU A 67 -2.71 -14.33 -0.06
CA GLU A 67 -3.80 -15.24 -0.42
C GLU A 67 -5.19 -14.57 -0.37
N LYS A 68 -5.33 -13.42 0.32
CA LYS A 68 -6.64 -12.77 0.57
C LYS A 68 -6.86 -11.47 -0.20
N TYR A 69 -5.82 -10.83 -0.69
CA TYR A 69 -5.91 -9.57 -1.43
C TYR A 69 -4.64 -9.28 -2.22
N TYR A 70 -4.81 -8.41 -3.21
CA TYR A 70 -3.73 -7.77 -3.95
C TYR A 70 -3.92 -6.25 -3.93
N VAL A 71 -2.84 -5.51 -3.70
CA VAL A 71 -2.81 -4.05 -3.75
C VAL A 71 -1.60 -3.61 -4.56
N SER A 72 -1.78 -2.67 -5.49
CA SER A 72 -0.68 -1.96 -6.17
C SER A 72 -0.89 -0.45 -6.05
N ARG A 73 0.20 0.28 -5.77
CA ARG A 73 0.21 1.73 -5.58
C ARG A 73 1.48 2.37 -6.10
N ASN A 74 1.34 3.57 -6.65
CA ASN A 74 2.46 4.47 -6.88
C ASN A 74 2.52 5.50 -5.76
N ILE A 75 3.68 5.65 -5.14
CA ILE A 75 3.94 6.50 -4.00
C ILE A 75 5.01 7.51 -4.40
N ASN A 76 4.66 8.79 -4.48
CA ASN A 76 5.61 9.88 -4.68
C ASN A 76 5.76 10.65 -3.36
N LEU A 77 6.91 10.48 -2.69
CA LEU A 77 7.15 11.11 -1.39
C LEU A 77 7.40 12.61 -1.53
N GLN A 78 8.03 13.04 -2.64
CA GLN A 78 8.34 14.44 -2.87
C GLN A 78 7.08 15.27 -3.05
N GLU A 79 6.11 14.74 -3.80
CA GLU A 79 4.83 15.40 -4.02
C GLU A 79 3.82 15.14 -2.88
N GLY A 80 4.10 14.16 -2.01
CA GLY A 80 3.16 13.73 -0.97
C GLY A 80 1.88 13.14 -1.55
N ILE A 81 1.99 12.41 -2.66
CA ILE A 81 0.88 11.80 -3.40
C ILE A 81 1.00 10.28 -3.37
N ILE A 82 -0.13 9.60 -3.14
CA ILE A 82 -0.26 8.17 -3.43
C ILE A 82 -1.36 7.97 -4.45
N ILE A 83 -1.07 7.17 -5.46
CA ILE A 83 -2.02 6.71 -6.48
C ILE A 83 -2.34 5.25 -6.19
N ASN A 84 -3.59 4.96 -5.87
CA ASN A 84 -4.11 3.60 -5.71
C ASN A 84 -4.41 3.02 -7.09
N ASN A 85 -3.48 2.23 -7.62
CA ASN A 85 -3.59 1.62 -8.95
C ASN A 85 -4.63 0.50 -8.93
N THR A 86 -4.46 -0.46 -8.01
CA THR A 86 -5.33 -1.64 -7.90
C THR A 86 -5.55 -2.01 -6.44
N MET A 87 -6.78 -2.41 -6.11
CA MET A 87 -7.11 -3.14 -4.89
C MET A 87 -8.11 -4.25 -5.24
N LEU A 88 -7.68 -5.49 -5.07
CA LEU A 88 -8.47 -6.66 -5.39
C LEU A 88 -8.65 -7.54 -4.14
N VAL A 89 -9.90 -7.86 -3.84
CA VAL A 89 -10.28 -8.87 -2.84
C VAL A 89 -11.05 -9.99 -3.54
N PRO A 90 -10.52 -11.23 -3.58
CA PRO A 90 -11.21 -12.38 -4.16
C PRO A 90 -12.60 -12.56 -3.54
N THR A 91 -13.56 -13.05 -4.34
CA THR A 91 -14.96 -13.16 -3.92
C THR A 91 -15.15 -13.93 -2.61
N ILE A 92 -14.37 -14.99 -2.38
CA ILE A 92 -14.41 -15.80 -1.15
C ILE A 92 -14.04 -15.01 0.12
N TYR A 93 -13.31 -13.90 -0.03
CA TYR A 93 -12.93 -13.01 1.08
C TYR A 93 -13.70 -11.69 1.06
N ARG A 94 -14.67 -11.50 0.16
CA ARG A 94 -15.55 -10.33 0.21
C ARG A 94 -16.42 -10.38 1.46
N SER A 95 -16.90 -9.22 1.91
CA SER A 95 -17.67 -9.05 3.16
C SER A 95 -16.88 -9.26 4.48
N THR A 96 -15.60 -9.60 4.41
CA THR A 96 -14.68 -9.63 5.57
C THR A 96 -14.14 -8.25 5.97
N ARG A 97 -14.52 -7.21 5.22
CA ARG A 97 -14.07 -5.81 5.37
C ARG A 97 -12.58 -5.58 5.11
N ILE A 98 -11.86 -6.53 4.50
CA ILE A 98 -10.42 -6.38 4.16
C ILE A 98 -10.15 -5.11 3.36
N GLY A 99 -10.89 -4.86 2.27
CA GLY A 99 -10.71 -3.65 1.46
C GLY A 99 -10.91 -2.35 2.26
N THR A 100 -11.96 -2.28 3.09
CA THR A 100 -12.21 -1.14 3.97
C THR A 100 -11.08 -0.92 4.97
N LYS A 101 -10.56 -1.99 5.58
CA LYS A 101 -9.43 -1.92 6.51
C LYS A 101 -8.15 -1.47 5.82
N LEU A 102 -7.84 -2.00 4.64
CA LEU A 102 -6.68 -1.59 3.84
C LEU A 102 -6.71 -0.09 3.53
N PHE A 103 -7.88 0.40 3.10
CA PHE A 103 -8.03 1.81 2.77
C PHE A 103 -8.00 2.71 4.02
N TYR A 104 -8.63 2.29 5.12
CA TYR A 104 -8.57 3.02 6.39
C TYR A 104 -7.14 3.10 6.94
N ASN A 105 -6.43 1.97 6.97
CA ASN A 105 -5.04 1.92 7.42
C ASN A 105 -4.13 2.80 6.56
N GLN A 106 -4.36 2.84 5.24
CA GLN A 106 -3.66 3.75 4.34
C GLN A 106 -3.88 5.20 4.75
N ILE A 107 -5.13 5.63 4.93
CA ILE A 107 -5.43 7.02 5.31
C ILE A 107 -4.68 7.40 6.58
N VAL A 108 -4.66 6.50 7.57
CA VAL A 108 -3.96 6.75 8.83
C VAL A 108 -2.45 6.83 8.63
N ALA A 109 -1.85 5.91 7.86
CA ALA A 109 -0.42 5.94 7.55
C ALA A 109 -0.02 7.18 6.73
N SER A 110 -0.80 7.53 5.70
CA SER A 110 -0.60 8.73 4.88
C SER A 110 -0.59 9.99 5.73
N ARG A 111 -1.51 10.13 6.68
CA ARG A 111 -1.53 11.24 7.63
C ARG A 111 -0.31 11.26 8.55
N ALA A 112 0.10 10.10 9.05
CA ALA A 112 1.29 9.99 9.89
C ALA A 112 2.59 10.35 9.16
N HIS A 113 2.61 10.21 7.83
CA HIS A 113 3.74 10.55 6.96
C HIS A 113 3.53 11.83 6.14
N SER A 114 2.58 12.69 6.55
CA SER A 114 2.35 14.00 5.94
C SER A 114 2.05 13.99 4.43
N PHE A 115 1.50 12.91 3.91
CA PHE A 115 0.94 12.90 2.56
C PHE A 115 -0.29 13.81 2.52
N SER A 116 -0.42 14.60 1.45
CA SER A 116 -1.52 15.56 1.26
C SER A 116 -2.65 14.99 0.39
N THR A 117 -2.33 13.98 -0.44
CA THR A 117 -3.26 13.52 -1.48
C THR A 117 -3.29 11.99 -1.61
N LEU A 118 -4.49 11.41 -1.60
CA LEU A 118 -4.75 10.05 -2.07
C LEU A 118 -5.60 10.09 -3.33
N ARG A 119 -5.02 9.64 -4.44
CA ARG A 119 -5.75 9.43 -5.69
C ARG A 119 -6.20 7.98 -5.75
N THR A 120 -7.49 7.77 -5.95
CA THR A 120 -8.04 6.42 -6.12
C THR A 120 -8.85 6.38 -7.39
N ASN A 121 -8.63 5.35 -8.20
CA ASN A 121 -9.51 5.03 -9.31
C ASN A 121 -10.26 3.75 -8.94
N ALA A 122 -11.57 3.87 -8.68
CA ALA A 122 -12.39 2.76 -8.22
C ALA A 122 -13.16 2.17 -9.40
N ILE A 123 -12.54 1.26 -10.12
CA ILE A 123 -13.16 0.57 -11.25
C ILE A 123 -13.64 -0.81 -10.78
N GLN A 124 -14.97 -1.01 -10.71
CA GLN A 124 -15.58 -2.33 -10.59
C GLN A 124 -16.38 -2.62 -11.86
N GLY A 125 -15.77 -3.26 -12.85
CA GLY A 125 -16.37 -3.38 -14.18
C GLY A 125 -16.20 -2.07 -14.99
N THR A 126 -17.16 -1.70 -15.83
CA THR A 126 -17.11 -0.46 -16.61
C THR A 126 -17.45 0.78 -15.77
N ASP A 127 -16.42 1.58 -15.48
CA ASP A 127 -16.39 3.02 -15.16
C ASP A 127 -17.07 3.57 -13.88
N PHE A 128 -16.26 3.87 -12.85
CA PHE A 128 -16.54 4.91 -11.85
C PHE A 128 -15.23 5.63 -11.42
N TYR A 129 -15.28 6.95 -11.23
CA TYR A 129 -14.16 7.78 -10.75
C TYR A 129 -14.53 8.42 -9.40
N GLY A 130 -13.58 8.49 -8.46
CA GLY A 130 -13.76 9.23 -7.21
C GLY A 130 -12.43 9.53 -6.53
N TYR A 131 -12.15 10.79 -6.22
CA TYR A 131 -10.94 11.24 -5.52
C TYR A 131 -11.26 11.78 -4.13
N VAL A 132 -10.30 11.67 -3.20
CA VAL A 132 -10.41 12.25 -1.85
C VAL A 132 -9.15 13.10 -1.59
N THR A 133 -9.34 14.40 -1.44
CA THR A 133 -8.32 15.39 -1.05
C THR A 133 -8.66 15.92 0.34
N TRP A 134 -7.66 16.19 1.18
CA TRP A 134 -7.84 16.79 2.50
C TRP A 134 -6.95 18.01 2.70
#